data_AF-A0A947IZL7-F1
#
_entry.id   AF-A0A947IZL7-F1
#
_cell.length_a   1.000
_cell.length_b   1.000
_cell.length_c   1.000
_cell.angle_alpha   90.00
_cell.angle_beta   90.00
_cell.angle_gamma   90.00
#
_symmetry.space_group_name_H-M   'P 1'
#
loop_
_entity.id
_entity.type
_entity.pdbx_description
1 polymer ?
#
loop_
_entity_poly.entity_id
_entity_poly.type
_entity_poly.pdbx_seq_one_letter_code
_entity_poly.pdbx_strand_id
1 'polypeptide(L)' 'MGVIKQFAIALDQALNTLIKLEDGWGMADEMLSARAWRLRDQHPGFYIWIDLIFFWDADHCEECYQIEKQRKQLPEEYR' A
#
# COMPACT_ATOMS: atom_id res chain seq x y z
N MET A 1 -1.32 -15.70 -5.80
CA MET A 1 -1.00 -14.39 -6.41
C MET A 1 -0.13 -14.64 -7.63
N GLY A 2 -0.32 -13.94 -8.76
CA GLY A 2 0.56 -14.09 -9.94
C GLY A 2 1.90 -13.38 -9.75
N VAL A 3 2.93 -13.77 -10.52
CA VAL A 3 4.30 -13.22 -10.44
C VAL A 3 4.32 -11.69 -10.62
N ILE A 4 3.59 -11.17 -11.61
CA ILE A 4 3.50 -9.72 -11.88
C ILE A 4 2.94 -8.98 -10.67
N LYS A 5 1.93 -9.55 -10.00
CA LYS A 5 1.33 -8.93 -8.80
C LYS A 5 2.31 -8.93 -7.62
N GLN A 6 3.08 -10.01 -7.41
CA GLN A 6 4.13 -10.02 -6.38
C GLN A 6 5.21 -8.96 -6.64
N PHE A 7 5.64 -8.82 -7.90
CA PHE A 7 6.63 -7.80 -8.26
C PHE A 7 6.09 -6.38 -8.04
N ALA A 8 4.83 -6.12 -8.43
CA ALA A 8 4.19 -4.83 -8.19
C ALA A 8 4.11 -4.49 -6.70
N ILE A 9 3.72 -5.44 -5.85
CA ILE A 9 3.69 -5.26 -4.38
C ILE A 9 5.10 -4.98 -3.84
N ALA A 10 6.11 -5.73 -4.27
CA ALA A 10 7.48 -5.52 -3.82
C ALA A 10 8.02 -4.13 -4.22
N LEU A 11 7.70 -3.67 -5.44
CA LEU A 11 8.04 -2.32 -5.89
C LEU A 11 7.34 -1.25 -5.05
N ASP A 12 6.05 -1.44 -4.78
CA ASP A 12 5.25 -0.52 -3.97
C ASP A 12 5.79 -0.39 -2.53
N GLN A 13 6.09 -1.53 -1.89
CA GLN A 13 6.75 -1.59 -0.57
C GLN A 13 8.14 -0.93 -0.59
N ALA A 14 8.94 -1.17 -1.63
CA ALA A 14 10.25 -0.53 -1.77
C ALA A 14 10.12 0.99 -1.86
N LEU A 15 9.18 1.50 -2.67
CA LEU A 15 8.89 2.93 -2.76
C LEU A 15 8.42 3.51 -1.42
N ASN A 16 7.60 2.78 -0.66
CA ASN A 16 7.15 3.21 0.66
C ASN A 16 8.32 3.53 1.60
N THR A 17 9.36 2.71 1.62
CA THR A 17 10.55 2.92 2.47
C THR A 17 11.31 4.21 2.16
N LEU A 18 11.14 4.77 0.96
CA LEU A 18 11.80 6.00 0.51
C LEU A 18 10.98 7.26 0.82
N ILE A 19 9.75 7.10 1.31
CA ILE A 19 8.82 8.22 1.53
C ILE A 19 8.70 8.48 3.03
N LYS A 20 9.02 9.71 3.43
CA LYS A 20 8.86 10.21 4.79
C LYS A 20 7.55 10.99 4.92
N LEU A 21 6.65 10.54 5.79
CA LEU A 21 5.40 11.21 6.16
C LEU A 21 5.42 11.56 7.66
N GLU A 22 4.29 12.00 8.22
CA GLU A 22 4.17 12.35 9.63
C GLU A 22 4.51 11.21 10.59
N ASP A 23 4.19 9.96 10.23
CA ASP A 23 4.51 8.77 11.02
C ASP A 23 5.96 8.26 10.83
N GLY A 24 6.78 8.99 10.06
CA GLY A 24 8.19 8.68 9.85
C GLY A 24 8.50 8.13 8.46
N TRP A 25 9.51 7.27 8.35
CA TRP A 25 9.82 6.55 7.11
C TRP A 25 8.90 5.35 6.94
N GLY A 26 8.58 4.98 5.70
CA GLY A 26 7.73 3.81 5.44
C GLY A 26 8.41 2.50 5.83
N MET A 27 7.59 1.51 6.16
CA MET A 27 8.05 0.17 6.52
C MET A 27 8.13 -0.73 5.27
N ALA A 28 9.12 -1.63 5.25
CA ALA A 28 9.39 -2.50 4.11
C ALA A 28 8.34 -3.59 3.89
N ASP A 29 7.47 -3.85 4.87
CA ASP A 29 6.37 -4.80 4.79
C ASP A 29 5.02 -4.13 4.49
N GLU A 30 4.95 -2.81 4.47
CA GLU A 30 3.71 -2.06 4.22
C GLU A 30 3.70 -1.47 2.80
N MET A 31 2.63 -1.73 2.04
CA MET A 31 2.37 -1.05 0.77
C MET A 31 2.17 0.46 0.98
N LEU A 32 2.73 1.30 0.10
CA LEU A 32 2.52 2.74 0.07
C LEU A 32 1.03 3.09 -0.04
N SER A 33 0.29 2.40 -0.90
CA SER A 33 -1.16 2.59 -1.05
C SER A 33 -1.90 2.28 0.25
N ALA A 34 -1.49 1.23 0.96
CA ALA A 34 -2.06 0.86 2.27
C ALA A 34 -1.73 1.91 3.35
N ARG A 35 -0.49 2.41 3.37
CA ARG A 35 -0.06 3.47 4.27
C ARG A 35 -0.83 4.77 4.03
N ALA A 36 -1.03 5.13 2.76
CA ALA A 36 -1.79 6.31 2.38
C ALA A 36 -3.22 6.26 2.92
N TRP A 37 -3.88 5.09 2.83
CA TRP A 37 -5.20 4.88 3.42
C TRP A 37 -5.19 4.86 4.95
N ARG A 38 -4.17 4.25 5.57
CA ARG A 38 -4.00 4.22 7.04
C ARG A 38 -3.90 5.64 7.61
N LEU A 39 -3.19 6.53 6.91
CA LEU A 39 -2.97 7.93 7.29
C LEU A 39 -3.97 8.90 6.66
N ARG A 40 -5.09 8.43 6.09
CA ARG A 40 -6.05 9.28 5.36
C ARG A 40 -6.59 10.45 6.18
N ASP A 41 -6.67 10.31 7.50
CA ASP A 41 -7.15 11.38 8.38
C ASP A 41 -6.10 12.50 8.57
N GLN A 42 -4.81 12.18 8.44
CA GLN A 42 -3.70 13.15 8.49
C GLN A 42 -3.33 13.69 7.11
N HIS A 43 -3.36 12.82 6.09
CA HIS A 43 -2.96 13.13 4.72
C HIS A 43 -4.05 12.71 3.72
N PRO A 44 -5.24 13.34 3.75
CA PRO A 44 -6.36 12.94 2.90
C PRO A 44 -6.06 13.08 1.41
N GLY A 45 -5.21 14.05 1.03
CA GLY A 45 -4.80 14.19 -0.36
C GLY A 45 -3.96 13.01 -0.88
N PHE A 46 -3.21 12.34 -0.01
CA PHE A 46 -2.20 11.38 -0.46
C PHE A 46 -2.82 10.11 -1.07
N TYR A 47 -3.83 9.53 -0.41
CA TYR A 47 -4.54 8.37 -0.97
C TYR A 47 -5.33 8.75 -2.22
N ILE A 48 -5.95 9.95 -2.26
CA ILE A 48 -6.68 10.45 -3.43
C ILE A 48 -5.74 10.55 -4.64
N TRP A 49 -4.52 11.07 -4.46
CA TRP A 49 -3.54 11.15 -5.55
C TRP A 49 -3.15 9.78 -6.09
N ILE A 50 -3.00 8.77 -5.21
CA ILE A 50 -2.67 7.41 -5.61
C ILE A 50 -3.87 6.79 -6.35
N ASP A 51 -5.08 6.87 -5.80
CA ASP A 51 -6.30 6.34 -6.43
C ASP A 51 -6.57 6.98 -7.80
N LEU A 52 -6.22 8.25 -8.00
CA LEU A 52 -6.29 8.91 -9.31
C LEU A 52 -5.31 8.34 -10.34
N ILE A 53 -4.11 7.91 -9.91
CA ILE A 53 -3.16 7.21 -10.79
C ILE A 53 -3.73 5.85 -11.18
N PHE A 54 -4.38 5.18 -10.23
CA PHE A 54 -5.06 3.89 -10.40
C PHE A 54 -6.54 4.05 -10.75
N PHE A 55 -6.90 5.00 -11.62
CA PHE A 55 -8.30 5.32 -11.94
C PHE A 55 -9.14 4.15 -12.49
N TRP A 56 -8.51 3.03 -12.87
CA TRP A 56 -9.18 1.79 -13.31
C TRP A 56 -9.52 0.82 -12.17
N ASP A 57 -9.03 1.08 -10.96
CA ASP A 57 -9.20 0.27 -9.76
C ASP A 57 -9.82 1.14 -8.66
N ALA A 58 -11.15 1.10 -8.56
CA ALA A 58 -11.88 1.92 -7.60
C ALA A 58 -11.52 1.48 -6.17
N ASP A 59 -11.23 2.46 -5.30
CA ASP A 59 -10.85 2.24 -3.90
C ASP A 59 -9.54 1.43 -3.73
N HIS A 60 -8.61 1.56 -4.69
CA HIS A 60 -7.30 0.88 -4.70
C HIS A 60 -6.56 0.96 -3.36
N CYS A 61 -6.42 2.16 -2.79
CA CYS A 61 -5.77 2.38 -1.50
C CYS A 61 -6.47 1.66 -0.34
N GLU A 62 -7.81 1.62 -0.31
CA GLU A 62 -8.56 0.89 0.70
C GLU A 62 -8.37 -0.62 0.57
N GLU A 63 -8.43 -1.17 -0.66
CA GLU A 63 -8.21 -2.59 -0.89
C GLU A 63 -6.80 -3.01 -0.44
N CYS A 64 -5.78 -2.24 -0.82
CA CYS A 64 -4.41 -2.45 -0.37
C CYS A 64 -4.31 -2.47 1.17
N TYR A 65 -4.99 -1.56 1.85
CA TYR A 65 -5.03 -1.56 3.31
C TYR A 65 -5.67 -2.83 3.90
N GLN A 66 -6.75 -3.34 3.29
CA GLN A 66 -7.36 -4.60 3.73
C GLN A 66 -6.48 -5.82 3.43
N ILE A 67 -5.78 -5.83 2.29
CA ILE A 67 -4.80 -6.87 1.92
C ILE A 67 -3.69 -6.93 2.97
N GLU A 68 -3.14 -5.77 3.32
CA GLU A 68 -2.06 -5.62 4.31
C GLU A 68 -2.52 -6.12 5.70
N LYS A 69 -3.70 -5.67 6.13
CA LYS A 69 -4.31 -6.09 7.41
C LYS A 69 -4.57 -7.60 7.48
N GLN A 70 -4.89 -8.22 6.35
CA GLN A 70 -5.12 -9.67 6.23
C GLN A 70 -3.85 -10.46 5.86
N ARG A 71 -2.70 -9.77 5.69
CA ARG A 71 -1.42 -10.35 5.26
C ARG A 71 -1.53 -11.22 4.01
N LYS A 72 -2.42 -10.84 3.09
CA LYS A 72 -2.72 -11.64 1.88
C LYS A 72 -1.52 -11.76 0.94
N GLN A 73 -0.57 -10.83 1.01
CA GLN A 73 0.68 -10.84 0.27
C GLN A 73 1.70 -11.85 0.78
N LEU A 74 1.58 -12.30 2.04
CA LEU A 74 2.46 -13.30 2.61
C LEU A 74 2.04 -14.73 2.16
N PRO A 75 3.02 -15.66 2.10
CA PRO A 75 2.72 -17.09 2.04
C PRO A 75 1.83 -17.51 3.22
N GLU A 76 0.99 -18.52 3.01
CA GLU A 76 0.00 -18.98 4.00
C GLU A 76 0.62 -19.36 5.35
N GLU A 77 1.84 -19.91 5.32
CA GLU A 77 2.62 -20.27 6.52
C GLU A 77 3.00 -19.09 7.41
N TYR A 78 3.01 -17.86 6.87
CA TYR A 78 3.41 -16.63 7.57
C TYR A 78 2.26 -15.68 7.90
N ARG A 79 1.01 -16.05 7.60
CA ARG A 79 -0.15 -15.18 7.85
C ARG A 79 -0.53 -15.15 9.33
#